data_AF-A0A9X8DTC6-F1
#
_entry.id   AF-A0A9X8DTC6-F1
#
_cell.length_a   1.000
_cell.length_b   1.000
_cell.length_c   1.000
_cell.angle_alpha   90.00
_cell.angle_beta   90.00
_cell.angle_gamma   90.00
#
_symmetry.space_group_name_H-M   'P 1'
#
loop_
_entity.id
_entity.type
_entity.pdbx_description
1 polymer ?
#
loop_
_entity_poly.entity_id
_entity_poly.type
_entity_poly.pdbx_seq_one_letter_code
_entity_poly.pdbx_strand_id
1 'polypeptide(L)'
;LESPYIVTMIGCCWSGGGGPLNVMLVLEYMAWGDLRSYLGSVGAISWQIKRNWAHAIAQGLVYLHSMDVVHRAIDAANVLLDSHLHPKLTNVTATSSSSTSTDMATLAPEVLEDAAAVSEASDVYAIGMLLVELDSQQPFDMTGIDVDDIDGTWHDRKVAAMAQSFSAKCPPDVRQLALRCVAAEPQDRPNVLEVASALDPYDQRQS
;
A
#
# COMPACT_ATOMS: atom_id res chain seq x y z
N LEU A 1 9.34 6.81 -15.40
CA LEU A 1 8.67 5.64 -14.81
C LEU A 1 7.70 5.13 -15.86
N GLU A 2 8.04 4.04 -16.54
CA GLU A 2 7.16 3.37 -17.50
C GLU A 2 6.93 1.95 -17.00
N SER A 3 5.76 1.71 -16.41
CA SER A 3 5.38 0.40 -15.89
C SER A 3 3.86 0.26 -15.97
N PRO A 4 3.33 -0.94 -16.32
CA PRO A 4 1.90 -1.16 -16.35
C PRO A 4 1.25 -1.10 -14.96
N TYR A 5 2.04 -1.05 -13.88
CA TYR A 5 1.58 -1.02 -12.50
C TYR A 5 1.70 0.37 -11.85
N ILE A 6 2.21 1.37 -12.57
CA ILE A 6 2.36 2.75 -12.09
C ILE A 6 1.52 3.67 -12.99
N VAL A 7 0.79 4.60 -12.39
CA VAL A 7 0.00 5.60 -13.13
C VAL A 7 0.93 6.46 -13.97
N THR A 8 0.66 6.52 -15.27
CA THR A 8 1.46 7.24 -16.24
C THR A 8 1.21 8.74 -16.13
N MET A 9 2.28 9.51 -15.94
CA MET A 9 2.26 10.96 -16.09
C MET A 9 2.35 11.32 -17.58
N ILE A 10 1.28 11.91 -18.12
CA ILE A 10 1.20 12.36 -19.51
C ILE A 10 1.87 13.73 -19.66
N GLY A 11 1.74 14.61 -18.67
CA GLY A 11 2.36 15.94 -18.68
C GLY A 11 2.01 16.77 -17.46
N CYS A 12 2.34 18.06 -17.51
CA CYS A 12 1.92 19.03 -16.51
C CYS A 12 1.43 20.32 -17.18
N CYS A 13 0.54 21.03 -16.51
CA CYS A 13 0.20 22.41 -16.86
C CYS A 13 0.47 23.30 -15.65
N TRP A 14 0.80 24.57 -15.92
CA TRP A 14 1.00 25.55 -14.87
C TRP A 14 0.31 26.86 -15.24
N SER A 15 -0.26 27.53 -14.25
CA SER A 15 -0.82 28.87 -14.41
C SER A 15 -0.19 29.82 -13.39
N GLY A 16 0.30 30.95 -13.88
CA GLY A 16 1.05 31.94 -13.12
C GLY A 16 0.82 33.34 -13.69
N GLY A 17 -0.43 33.81 -13.65
CA GLY A 17 -0.84 35.14 -14.13
C GLY A 17 -0.87 36.19 -13.03
N GLY A 18 0.17 36.27 -12.18
CA GLY A 18 0.32 37.29 -11.14
C GLY A 18 0.05 36.85 -9.68
N GLY A 19 -0.19 35.56 -9.44
CA GLY A 19 -0.32 34.94 -8.10
C GLY A 19 0.60 33.72 -7.93
N PRO A 20 0.44 32.92 -6.85
CA PRO A 20 1.23 31.71 -6.65
C PRO A 20 1.06 30.73 -7.82
N LEU A 21 2.16 30.06 -8.17
CA LEU A 21 2.21 29.05 -9.23
C LEU A 21 1.26 27.89 -8.90
N ASN A 22 0.24 27.70 -9.74
CA ASN A 22 -0.60 26.51 -9.69
C ASN A 22 -0.09 25.49 -10.70
N VAL A 23 0.48 24.40 -10.23
CA VAL A 23 0.92 23.27 -11.06
C VAL A 23 -0.13 22.17 -11.00
N MET A 24 -0.56 21.65 -12.16
CA MET A 24 -1.44 20.50 -12.25
C MET A 24 -0.75 19.41 -13.05
N LEU A 25 -0.91 18.16 -12.61
CA LEU A 25 -0.39 16.98 -13.30
C LEU A 25 -1.50 16.41 -14.19
N VAL A 26 -1.16 16.07 -15.42
CA VAL A 26 -2.02 15.34 -16.35
C VAL A 26 -1.60 13.89 -16.30
N LEU A 27 -2.47 13.02 -15.79
CA LEU A 27 -2.25 11.59 -15.63
C LEU A 27 -3.15 10.81 -16.58
N GLU A 28 -2.83 9.54 -16.83
CA GLU A 28 -3.78 8.62 -17.46
C GLU A 28 -5.08 8.50 -16.64
N TYR A 29 -6.19 8.26 -17.34
CA TYR A 29 -7.50 8.21 -16.71
C TYR A 29 -7.78 6.84 -16.09
N MET A 30 -8.10 6.84 -14.79
CA MET A 30 -8.40 5.63 -14.01
C MET A 30 -9.90 5.59 -13.71
N ALA A 31 -10.64 4.85 -14.54
CA ALA A 31 -12.09 4.95 -14.66
C ALA A 31 -12.87 4.66 -13.37
N TRP A 32 -12.32 3.87 -12.45
CA TRP A 32 -12.97 3.50 -11.19
C TRP A 32 -12.45 4.26 -9.98
N GLY A 33 -11.59 5.27 -10.18
CA GLY A 33 -11.02 6.05 -9.09
C GLY A 33 -10.06 5.22 -8.23
N ASP A 34 -9.97 5.57 -6.94
CA ASP A 34 -9.11 4.87 -5.99
C ASP A 34 -9.74 3.58 -5.45
N LEU A 35 -8.88 2.63 -5.11
CA LEU A 35 -9.26 1.29 -4.66
C LEU A 35 -10.03 1.35 -3.34
N ARG A 36 -9.71 2.27 -2.42
CA ARG A 36 -10.45 2.41 -1.14
C ARG A 36 -11.90 2.79 -1.37
N SER A 37 -12.15 3.83 -2.17
CA SER A 37 -13.49 4.24 -2.60
C SER A 37 -14.22 3.12 -3.35
N TYR A 38 -13.50 2.40 -4.22
CA TYR A 38 -14.06 1.26 -4.94
C TYR A 38 -14.51 0.15 -3.99
N LEU A 39 -13.65 -0.29 -3.06
CA LEU A 39 -13.93 -1.31 -2.04
C LEU A 39 -15.15 -0.97 -1.18
N GLY A 40 -15.34 0.30 -0.83
CA GLY A 40 -16.49 0.78 -0.06
C GLY A 40 -17.78 0.92 -0.88
N SER A 41 -17.68 1.01 -2.22
CA SER A 41 -18.83 1.17 -3.11
C SER A 41 -19.46 -0.14 -3.58
N VAL A 42 -18.74 -1.25 -3.46
CA VAL A 42 -19.16 -2.56 -3.95
C VAL A 42 -19.40 -3.55 -2.80
N GLY A 43 -20.12 -4.64 -3.12
CA GLY A 43 -20.29 -5.75 -2.19
C GLY A 43 -19.01 -6.54 -1.96
N ALA A 44 -19.15 -7.74 -1.38
CA ALA A 44 -18.02 -8.61 -1.09
C ALA A 44 -17.27 -9.01 -2.39
N ILE A 45 -15.95 -8.80 -2.39
CA ILE A 45 -15.05 -9.15 -3.50
C ILE A 45 -14.36 -10.48 -3.19
N SER A 46 -14.21 -11.32 -4.21
CA SER A 46 -13.51 -12.60 -4.05
C SER A 46 -12.01 -12.40 -3.81
N TRP A 47 -11.41 -13.29 -3.03
CA TRP A 47 -9.97 -13.25 -2.76
C TRP A 47 -9.10 -13.48 -4.00
N GLN A 48 -9.63 -14.12 -5.04
CA GLN A 48 -8.93 -14.25 -6.32
C GLN A 48 -8.65 -12.87 -6.93
N ILE A 49 -9.64 -11.97 -6.91
CA ILE A 49 -9.49 -10.61 -7.44
C ILE A 49 -8.56 -9.80 -6.53
N LYS A 50 -8.77 -9.87 -5.21
CA LYS A 50 -7.94 -9.15 -4.23
C LYS A 50 -6.47 -9.56 -4.28
N ARG A 51 -6.17 -10.85 -4.44
CA ARG A 51 -4.82 -11.36 -4.64
C ARG A 51 -4.21 -10.85 -5.94
N ASN A 52 -4.96 -10.86 -7.05
CA ASN A 52 -4.46 -10.31 -8.31
C ASN A 52 -4.10 -8.83 -8.16
N TRP A 53 -4.88 -8.07 -7.39
CA TRP A 53 -4.56 -6.68 -7.11
C TRP A 53 -3.30 -6.52 -6.26
N ALA A 54 -3.20 -7.25 -5.15
CA ALA A 54 -2.03 -7.23 -4.28
C ALA A 54 -0.75 -7.63 -5.04
N HIS A 55 -0.84 -8.64 -5.91
CA HIS A 55 0.25 -9.07 -6.78
C HIS A 55 0.69 -7.95 -7.73
N ALA A 56 -0.23 -7.32 -8.45
CA ALA A 56 0.07 -6.20 -9.35
C ALA A 56 0.69 -5.01 -8.61
N ILE A 57 0.23 -4.71 -7.40
CA ILE A 57 0.80 -3.66 -6.54
C ILE A 57 2.23 -4.01 -6.13
N ALA A 58 2.47 -5.25 -5.71
CA ALA A 58 3.81 -5.74 -5.40
C ALA A 58 4.74 -5.68 -6.62
N GLN A 59 4.26 -5.99 -7.83
CA GLN A 59 5.02 -5.83 -9.06
C GLN A 59 5.36 -4.36 -9.37
N GLY A 60 4.44 -3.43 -9.06
CA GLY A 60 4.72 -1.99 -9.13
C GLY A 60 5.84 -1.56 -8.20
N LEU A 61 5.85 -2.09 -6.97
CA LEU A 61 6.93 -1.82 -6.00
C LEU A 61 8.25 -2.49 -6.40
N VAL A 62 8.25 -3.72 -6.91
CA VAL A 62 9.45 -4.36 -7.49
C VAL A 62 10.08 -3.44 -8.54
N TYR A 63 9.26 -2.85 -9.42
CA TYR A 63 9.73 -1.90 -10.43
C TYR A 63 10.33 -0.64 -9.79
N LEU A 64 9.65 -0.01 -8.82
CA LEU A 64 10.14 1.20 -8.17
C LEU A 64 11.44 0.96 -7.39
N HIS A 65 11.52 -0.10 -6.60
CA HIS A 65 12.71 -0.50 -5.82
C HIS A 65 13.89 -0.81 -6.75
N SER A 66 13.65 -1.40 -7.93
CA SER A 66 14.71 -1.61 -8.94
C SER A 66 15.34 -0.32 -9.49
N MET A 67 14.72 0.83 -9.24
CA MET A 67 15.21 2.16 -9.60
C MET A 67 15.57 3.01 -8.37
N ASP A 68 15.73 2.39 -7.20
CA ASP A 68 16.02 3.04 -5.92
C ASP A 68 14.93 4.08 -5.52
N VAL A 69 13.68 3.85 -5.93
CA VAL A 69 12.53 4.70 -5.59
C VAL A 69 11.65 4.02 -4.53
N VAL A 70 11.54 4.64 -3.35
CA VAL A 70 10.59 4.25 -2.30
C VAL A 70 9.26 4.96 -2.51
N HIS A 71 8.13 4.26 -2.43
CA HIS A 71 6.80 4.82 -2.66
C HIS A 71 6.28 5.65 -1.48
N ARG A 72 6.51 5.23 -0.24
CA ARG A 72 6.26 5.94 1.04
C ARG A 72 4.80 6.10 1.46
N ALA A 73 3.84 5.91 0.56
CA ALA A 73 2.42 6.10 0.83
C ALA A 73 1.55 4.94 0.29
N ILE A 74 1.93 3.69 0.55
CA ILE A 74 1.15 2.55 0.10
C ILE A 74 -0.09 2.37 0.98
N ASP A 75 -1.27 2.52 0.37
CA ASP A 75 -2.57 2.18 0.93
C ASP A 75 -3.60 2.06 -0.20
N ALA A 76 -4.84 1.65 0.08
CA ALA A 76 -5.84 1.52 -0.99
C ALA A 76 -6.29 2.88 -1.58
N ALA A 77 -6.02 4.02 -0.93
CA ALA A 77 -6.33 5.34 -1.49
C ALA A 77 -5.31 5.79 -2.56
N ASN A 78 -4.07 5.29 -2.46
CA ASN A 78 -2.99 5.55 -3.43
C ASN A 78 -2.85 4.45 -4.49
N VAL A 79 -3.89 3.62 -4.66
CA VAL A 79 -4.02 2.66 -5.77
C VAL A 79 -5.23 3.06 -6.60
N LEU A 80 -5.04 3.32 -7.89
CA LEU A 80 -6.12 3.65 -8.82
C LEU A 80 -6.49 2.46 -9.69
N LEU A 81 -7.74 2.37 -10.13
CA LEU A 81 -8.26 1.29 -10.96
C LEU A 81 -8.63 1.77 -12.39
N ASP A 82 -8.07 1.11 -13.41
CA ASP A 82 -8.36 1.39 -14.82
C ASP A 82 -9.74 0.85 -15.24
N SER A 83 -10.17 1.06 -16.49
CA SER A 83 -11.48 0.57 -16.99
C SER A 83 -11.70 -0.94 -16.90
N HIS A 84 -10.63 -1.73 -16.73
CA HIS A 84 -10.65 -3.18 -16.62
C HIS A 84 -10.42 -3.67 -15.18
N LEU A 85 -10.43 -2.78 -14.19
CA LEU A 85 -10.13 -3.06 -12.78
C LEU A 85 -8.68 -3.53 -12.55
N HIS A 86 -7.74 -3.12 -13.40
CA HIS A 86 -6.33 -3.30 -13.12
C HIS A 86 -5.84 -2.16 -12.21
N PRO A 87 -5.14 -2.48 -11.11
CA PRO A 87 -4.63 -1.49 -10.19
C PRO A 87 -3.30 -0.91 -10.67
N LYS A 88 -3.13 0.38 -10.44
CA LYS A 88 -1.85 1.09 -10.61
C LYS A 88 -1.58 1.98 -9.41
N LEU A 89 -0.34 1.98 -8.96
CA LEU A 89 0.14 2.89 -7.92
C LEU A 89 0.17 4.32 -8.43
N THR A 90 -0.33 5.25 -7.61
CA THR A 90 -0.27 6.69 -7.86
C THR A 90 0.47 7.39 -6.72
N ASN A 91 0.65 8.70 -6.83
CA ASN A 91 1.28 9.51 -5.79
C ASN A 91 2.72 9.03 -5.46
N VAL A 92 3.45 8.58 -6.49
CA VAL A 92 4.89 8.31 -6.39
C VAL A 92 5.60 9.65 -6.23
N THR A 93 5.85 10.07 -4.99
CA THR A 93 6.50 11.36 -4.69
C THR A 93 7.94 11.16 -4.24
N ALA A 94 8.84 12.00 -4.76
CA ALA A 94 10.23 12.04 -4.32
C ALA A 94 10.40 12.77 -2.96
N THR A 95 9.39 13.51 -2.50
CA THR A 95 9.48 14.43 -1.36
C THR A 95 8.42 14.12 -0.31
N SER A 96 8.85 14.00 0.95
CA SER A 96 8.04 13.86 2.16
C SER A 96 7.13 15.05 2.48
N SER A 97 7.11 16.08 1.63
CA SER A 97 6.41 17.34 1.85
C SER A 97 4.99 17.40 1.27
N SER A 98 4.49 16.35 0.62
CA SER A 98 3.10 16.34 0.20
C SER A 98 2.22 16.03 1.42
N SER A 99 1.38 17.01 1.76
CA SER A 99 0.26 16.95 2.69
C SER A 99 -0.83 15.94 2.26
N THR A 100 -0.43 14.78 1.77
CA THR A 100 -1.27 13.59 1.77
C THR A 100 -1.27 13.09 3.19
N SER A 101 -2.47 13.03 3.78
CA SER A 101 -2.72 12.39 5.06
C SER A 101 -2.37 10.91 4.95
N THR A 102 -1.08 10.57 5.05
CA THR A 102 -0.67 9.17 5.16
C THR A 102 -1.33 8.61 6.39
N ASP A 103 -2.11 7.56 6.21
CA ASP A 103 -2.80 6.91 7.30
C ASP A 103 -1.74 6.38 8.29
N MET A 104 -1.76 6.87 9.52
CA MET A 104 -0.81 6.42 10.55
C MET A 104 -0.91 4.90 10.78
N ALA A 105 -2.06 4.30 10.44
CA ALA A 105 -2.24 2.85 10.46
C ALA A 105 -1.28 2.13 9.50
N THR A 106 -0.92 2.72 8.38
CA THR A 106 -0.05 2.09 7.37
C THR A 106 1.43 2.36 7.57
N LEU A 107 1.78 3.31 8.45
CA LEU A 107 3.18 3.64 8.75
C LEU A 107 3.88 2.54 9.54
N ALA A 108 5.11 2.26 9.13
CA ALA A 108 6.02 1.35 9.81
C ALA A 108 6.54 1.98 11.12
N PRO A 109 6.90 1.18 12.14
CA PRO A 109 7.41 1.67 13.42
C PRO A 109 8.55 2.67 13.30
N GLU A 110 9.56 2.35 12.50
CA GLU A 110 10.73 3.19 12.29
C GLU A 110 10.40 4.52 11.62
N VAL A 111 9.36 4.55 10.77
CA VAL A 111 8.91 5.78 10.07
C VAL A 111 8.07 6.66 10.99
N LEU A 112 7.34 6.06 11.95
CA LEU A 112 6.64 6.81 13.00
C LEU A 112 7.63 7.47 13.96
N GLU A 113 8.73 6.78 14.28
CA GLU A 113 9.80 7.31 15.14
C GLU A 113 10.67 8.35 14.41
N ASP A 114 11.06 8.07 13.16
CA ASP A 114 11.82 8.97 12.31
C ASP A 114 11.27 8.96 10.88
N ALA A 115 10.61 10.05 10.49
CA ALA A 115 10.08 10.21 9.13
C ALA A 115 11.15 10.12 8.02
N ALA A 116 12.44 10.24 8.36
CA ALA A 116 13.55 10.04 7.43
C ALA A 116 13.93 8.55 7.25
N ALA A 117 13.47 7.65 8.11
CA ALA A 117 13.74 6.21 8.05
C ALA A 117 12.94 5.45 6.96
N VAL A 118 12.27 6.18 6.06
CA VAL A 118 11.58 5.61 4.90
C VAL A 118 12.54 4.77 4.04
N SER A 119 12.11 3.56 3.71
CA SER A 119 12.90 2.55 3.02
C SER A 119 12.03 1.58 2.23
N GLU A 120 12.64 0.74 1.41
CA GLU A 120 11.95 -0.37 0.73
C GLU A 120 11.20 -1.28 1.73
N ALA A 121 11.81 -1.52 2.90
CA ALA A 121 11.20 -2.30 3.97
C ALA A 121 9.97 -1.61 4.59
N SER A 122 9.92 -0.27 4.60
CA SER A 122 8.73 0.48 5.01
C SER A 122 7.59 0.38 4.00
N ASP A 123 7.89 0.30 2.69
CA ASP A 123 6.87 -0.02 1.67
C ASP A 123 6.32 -1.43 1.86
N VAL A 124 7.18 -2.41 2.18
CA VAL A 124 6.77 -3.79 2.48
C VAL A 124 5.82 -3.82 3.69
N TYR A 125 6.12 -3.08 4.75
CA TYR A 125 5.22 -2.94 5.91
C TYR A 125 3.84 -2.46 5.48
N ALA A 126 3.80 -1.41 4.65
CA ALA A 126 2.57 -0.84 4.15
C ALA A 126 1.79 -1.81 3.22
N ILE A 127 2.46 -2.70 2.46
CA ILE A 127 1.79 -3.81 1.77
C ILE A 127 1.09 -4.74 2.78
N GLY A 128 1.74 -5.07 3.90
CA GLY A 128 1.15 -5.90 4.94
C GLY A 128 -0.16 -5.31 5.47
N MET A 129 -0.17 -4.00 5.71
CA MET A 129 -1.38 -3.27 6.11
C MET A 129 -2.44 -3.20 4.99
N LEU A 130 -2.03 -3.00 3.75
CA LEU A 130 -2.92 -3.06 2.58
C LEU A 130 -3.62 -4.42 2.44
N LEU A 131 -2.94 -5.54 2.73
CA LEU A 131 -3.55 -6.87 2.67
C LEU A 131 -4.71 -7.04 3.67
N VAL A 132 -4.62 -6.39 4.83
CA VAL A 132 -5.72 -6.36 5.82
C VAL A 132 -6.88 -5.53 5.29
N GLU A 133 -6.58 -4.36 4.73
CA GLU A 133 -7.58 -3.47 4.15
C GLU A 133 -8.31 -4.12 2.96
N LEU A 134 -7.60 -4.87 2.12
CA LEU A 134 -8.22 -5.67 1.06
C LEU A 134 -9.15 -6.73 1.66
N ASP A 135 -8.75 -7.38 2.76
CA ASP A 135 -9.58 -8.41 3.38
C ASP A 135 -10.88 -7.85 3.95
N SER A 136 -10.76 -6.83 4.80
CA SER A 136 -11.86 -6.16 5.50
C SER A 136 -12.69 -5.26 4.58
N GLN A 137 -12.14 -4.86 3.44
CA GLN A 137 -12.64 -3.79 2.58
C GLN A 137 -12.78 -2.44 3.30
N GLN A 138 -11.99 -2.21 4.35
CA GLN A 138 -11.98 -1.00 5.19
C GLN A 138 -10.55 -0.69 5.67
N PRO A 139 -10.20 0.60 5.88
CA PRO A 139 -8.94 0.96 6.54
C PRO A 139 -8.78 0.26 7.88
N PHE A 140 -7.54 -0.02 8.28
CA PHE A 140 -7.29 -0.64 9.58
C PHE A 140 -7.63 0.34 10.70
N ASP A 141 -8.52 -0.08 11.60
CA ASP A 141 -8.94 0.74 12.73
C ASP A 141 -7.90 0.68 13.85
N MET A 142 -7.30 1.82 14.17
CA MET A 142 -6.35 1.96 15.28
C MET A 142 -7.00 2.31 16.62
N THR A 143 -8.34 2.30 16.73
CA THR A 143 -9.00 2.62 18.00
C THR A 143 -8.51 1.71 19.14
N GLY A 144 -8.04 2.34 20.21
CA GLY A 144 -7.48 1.64 21.39
C GLY A 144 -6.02 1.22 21.26
N ILE A 145 -5.33 1.54 20.17
CA ILE A 145 -3.88 1.42 20.04
C ILE A 145 -3.27 2.80 20.28
N ASP A 146 -2.66 2.97 21.45
CA ASP A 146 -1.92 4.18 21.78
C ASP A 146 -0.47 4.06 21.28
N VAL A 147 -0.09 4.93 20.35
CA VAL A 147 1.26 4.95 19.74
C VAL A 147 2.26 5.60 20.70
N ASP A 148 1.78 6.40 21.66
CA ASP A 148 2.61 7.06 22.69
C ASP A 148 2.86 6.15 23.91
N ASP A 149 2.47 4.87 23.86
CA ASP A 149 2.52 3.98 25.02
C ASP A 149 3.98 3.69 25.46
N ILE A 150 4.25 4.13 26.70
CA ILE A 150 5.57 4.27 27.34
C ILE A 150 6.33 2.93 27.44
N ASP A 151 5.62 1.81 27.44
CA ASP A 151 6.22 0.47 27.55
C ASP A 151 6.67 -0.11 26.19
N GLY A 152 6.52 0.63 25.07
CA GLY A 152 7.00 0.23 23.74
C GLY A 152 6.24 -0.95 23.11
N THR A 153 5.14 -1.40 23.71
CA THR A 153 4.35 -2.56 23.25
C THR A 153 3.29 -2.22 22.19
N TRP A 154 3.21 -0.96 21.75
CA TRP A 154 2.20 -0.49 20.82
C TRP A 154 2.20 -1.30 19.51
N HIS A 155 3.38 -1.66 19.02
CA HIS A 155 3.55 -2.42 17.79
C HIS A 155 2.97 -3.83 17.92
N ASP A 156 3.31 -4.54 19.00
CA ASP A 156 2.79 -5.88 19.25
C ASP A 156 1.27 -5.88 19.39
N ARG A 157 0.70 -4.87 20.03
CA ARG A 157 -0.77 -4.69 20.12
C ARG A 157 -1.39 -4.44 18.76
N LYS A 158 -0.76 -3.60 17.93
CA LYS A 158 -1.20 -3.35 16.55
C LYS A 158 -1.20 -4.63 15.73
N VAL A 159 -0.11 -5.40 15.74
CA VAL A 159 0.00 -6.67 15.02
C VAL A 159 -1.01 -7.70 15.57
N ALA A 160 -1.23 -7.75 16.87
CA ALA A 160 -2.23 -8.64 17.48
C ALA A 160 -3.67 -8.27 17.08
N ALA A 161 -4.00 -6.97 17.04
CA ALA A 161 -5.29 -6.48 16.57
C ALA A 161 -5.48 -6.76 15.07
N MET A 162 -4.46 -6.44 14.26
CA MET A 162 -4.40 -6.75 12.82
C MET A 162 -4.64 -8.24 12.55
N ALA A 163 -3.99 -9.13 13.31
CA ALA A 163 -4.17 -10.56 13.17
C ALA A 163 -5.61 -11.02 13.45
N GLN A 164 -6.36 -10.30 14.30
CA GLN A 164 -7.76 -10.57 14.63
C GLN A 164 -8.74 -9.94 13.63
N SER A 165 -8.34 -8.90 12.91
CA SER A 165 -9.16 -8.23 11.90
C SER A 165 -9.38 -9.04 10.62
N PHE A 166 -8.54 -10.03 10.35
CA PHE A 166 -8.71 -10.91 9.20
C PHE A 166 -9.99 -11.75 9.30
N SER A 167 -10.79 -11.69 8.25
CA SER A 167 -11.97 -12.51 8.02
C SER A 167 -11.61 -13.98 7.85
N ALA A 168 -12.56 -14.86 8.15
CA ALA A 168 -12.43 -16.31 7.92
C ALA A 168 -12.27 -16.68 6.42
N LYS A 169 -12.49 -15.73 5.50
CA LYS A 169 -12.32 -15.93 4.06
C LYS A 169 -10.90 -15.62 3.58
N CYS A 170 -10.06 -14.99 4.41
CA CYS A 170 -8.67 -14.69 4.09
C CYS A 170 -7.87 -16.00 3.89
N PRO A 171 -7.22 -16.18 2.74
CA PRO A 171 -6.33 -17.31 2.53
C PRO A 171 -5.23 -17.35 3.61
N PRO A 172 -4.97 -18.51 4.24
CA PRO A 172 -4.04 -18.60 5.37
C PRO A 172 -2.61 -18.12 5.05
N ASP A 173 -2.18 -18.36 3.82
CA ASP A 173 -0.90 -17.95 3.27
C ASP A 173 -0.81 -16.43 3.04
N VAL A 174 -1.88 -15.78 2.58
CA VAL A 174 -1.94 -14.30 2.51
C VAL A 174 -1.89 -13.69 3.91
N ARG A 175 -2.64 -14.26 4.85
CA ARG A 175 -2.59 -13.81 6.25
C ARG A 175 -1.18 -13.94 6.83
N GLN A 176 -0.52 -15.07 6.61
CA GLN A 176 0.84 -15.29 7.07
C GLN A 176 1.83 -14.32 6.43
N LEU A 177 1.69 -14.06 5.13
CA LEU A 177 2.51 -13.09 4.41
C LEU A 177 2.33 -11.68 5.00
N ALA A 178 1.08 -11.25 5.20
CA ALA A 178 0.78 -9.94 5.79
C ALA A 178 1.44 -9.77 7.17
N LEU A 179 1.37 -10.79 8.03
CA LEU A 179 2.00 -10.76 9.35
C LEU A 179 3.53 -10.71 9.29
N ARG A 180 4.16 -11.35 8.29
CA ARG A 180 5.61 -11.25 8.07
C ARG A 180 6.01 -9.87 7.55
N CYS A 181 5.19 -9.26 6.68
CA CYS A 181 5.45 -7.92 6.16
C CYS A 181 5.44 -6.85 7.27
N VAL A 182 4.64 -7.03 8.32
CA VAL A 182 4.53 -6.07 9.44
C VAL A 182 5.44 -6.36 10.62
N ALA A 183 6.54 -7.12 10.44
CA ALA A 183 7.53 -7.29 11.49
C ALA A 183 8.07 -5.93 11.98
N ALA A 184 8.32 -5.81 13.29
CA ALA A 184 8.82 -4.59 13.92
C ALA A 184 10.12 -4.13 13.25
N GLU A 185 11.07 -5.05 13.19
CA GLU A 185 12.40 -4.83 12.63
C GLU A 185 12.37 -4.88 11.08
N PRO A 186 12.86 -3.85 10.38
CA PRO A 186 12.87 -3.80 8.91
C PRO A 186 13.55 -5.00 8.24
N GLN A 187 14.64 -5.50 8.83
CA GLN A 187 15.43 -6.62 8.31
C GLN A 187 14.71 -7.98 8.40
N ASP A 188 13.69 -8.12 9.25
CA ASP A 188 12.94 -9.36 9.42
C ASP A 188 11.77 -9.46 8.42
N ARG A 189 11.51 -8.38 7.67
CA ARG A 189 10.49 -8.33 6.62
C ARG A 189 11.00 -9.00 5.34
N PRO A 190 10.14 -9.69 4.58
CA PRO A 190 10.51 -10.17 3.26
C PRO A 190 10.85 -8.99 2.33
N ASN A 191 11.68 -9.20 1.33
CA ASN A 191 11.83 -8.18 0.29
C ASN A 191 10.61 -8.19 -0.66
N VAL A 192 10.43 -7.11 -1.42
CA VAL A 192 9.25 -6.97 -2.30
C VAL A 192 9.14 -8.06 -3.37
N LEU A 193 10.26 -8.63 -3.82
CA LEU A 193 10.27 -9.72 -4.81
C LEU A 193 9.71 -11.02 -4.20
N GLU A 194 10.06 -11.32 -2.94
CA GLU A 194 9.47 -12.44 -2.19
C GLU A 194 7.97 -12.23 -1.96
N VAL A 195 7.54 -11.00 -1.67
CA VAL A 195 6.12 -10.64 -1.52
C VAL A 195 5.37 -10.85 -2.83
N ALA A 196 5.90 -10.36 -3.95
CA ALA A 196 5.31 -10.56 -5.27
C ALA A 196 5.20 -12.05 -5.61
N SER A 197 6.27 -12.82 -5.39
CA SER A 197 6.27 -14.26 -5.66
C SER A 197 5.21 -15.00 -4.82
N ALA A 198 5.09 -14.68 -3.52
CA ALA A 198 4.10 -15.29 -2.64
C ALA A 198 2.64 -14.94 -2.99
N LEU A 199 2.43 -13.84 -3.72
CA LEU A 199 1.10 -13.40 -4.19
C LEU A 199 0.79 -13.88 -5.61
N ASP A 200 1.73 -14.53 -6.31
CA ASP A 200 1.56 -14.95 -7.69
C ASP A 200 0.41 -15.97 -7.82
N PRO A 201 -0.67 -15.65 -8.56
CA PRO A 201 -1.79 -16.56 -8.78
C PRO A 201 -1.47 -17.77 -9.67
N TYR A 202 -0.29 -17.84 -10.30
CA TYR A 202 0.16 -18.96 -11.13
C TYR A 202 0.97 -19.99 -10.34
N ASP A 203 1.67 -19.58 -9.28
CA ASP A 203 2.51 -20.48 -8.48
C ASP A 203 1.67 -21.50 -7.70
N GLN A 204 0.45 -21.12 -7.30
CA GLN A 204 -0.49 -22.00 -6.58
C GLN A 204 -1.19 -23.06 -7.43
N ARG A 205 -0.96 -23.07 -8.75
CA ARG A 205 -1.54 -24.09 -9.65
C ARG A 205 -0.62 -25.30 -9.84
N GLN A 206 0.55 -25.32 -9.22
CA GLN A 206 1.54 -26.41 -9.31
C GLN A 206 1.70 -27.23 -8.03
N SER A 207 0.94 -26.91 -6.97
CA SER A 207 0.93 -27.62 -5.68
C SER A 207 -0.34 -28.42 -5.43
#